data_AF-A0A444R2D5-F1
#
_entry.id   AF-A0A444R2D5-F1
#
_cell.length_a   1.000
_cell.length_b   1.000
_cell.length_c   1.000
_cell.angle_alpha   90.00
_cell.angle_beta   90.00
_cell.angle_gamma   90.00
#
_symmetry.space_group_name_H-M   'P 1'
#
loop_
_entity.id
_entity.type
_entity.pdbx_description
1 polymer ?
#
loop_
_entity_poly.entity_id
_entity_poly.type
_entity_poly.pdbx_seq_one_letter_code
_entity_poly.pdbx_strand_id
1 'polypeptide(L)'
;QEMTQQLAQTVLQGKTVDLTDTRDYGRLIAASLGEEWSGFGQALFVRPVEQSWRQVLTPAADSLNRQWQRAIVSHWNQDFAGRYPFKASQNDASLPLLAQYLRDDGRINQFIAANLSGVLKREGRYWVADAMNTQGLTVNPDFIRALNRLRDVADTAFASGDAGIHFELRAKPARDVMKTHLVIDGQELEYFNQKERWQRFNWPDEQWQPGASLSWTSTQAMERILADYRGSWSLIRLLERAQVTPVDSSTFKVVWKAQDGLPLNYLLRVEQGKGPLALLELKNFRLPGQVFLTGRSMKDAEEYGE
;
A
#
# COMPACT_ATOMS: atom_id res chain seq x y z
N GLN A 1 25.75 19.74 -19.11
CA GLN A 1 24.98 19.32 -17.92
C GLN A 1 23.62 18.73 -18.30
N GLU A 2 22.88 19.33 -19.24
CA GLU A 2 21.59 18.79 -19.72
C GLU A 2 21.68 17.39 -20.36
N MET A 3 22.64 17.16 -21.28
CA MET A 3 22.86 15.83 -21.87
C MET A 3 23.11 14.74 -20.81
N THR A 4 23.91 15.06 -19.79
CA THR A 4 24.25 14.16 -18.68
C THR A 4 23.02 13.77 -17.85
N GLN A 5 22.10 14.71 -17.64
CA GLN A 5 20.82 14.44 -16.96
C GLN A 5 19.88 13.58 -17.80
N GLN A 6 19.81 13.84 -19.12
CA GLN A 6 19.00 13.03 -20.04
C GLN A 6 19.48 11.58 -20.09
N LEU A 7 20.80 11.36 -20.11
CA LEU A 7 21.42 10.04 -20.07
C LEU A 7 21.09 9.28 -18.77
N ALA A 8 21.23 9.94 -17.62
CA ALA A 8 20.85 9.36 -16.34
C ALA A 8 19.35 9.02 -16.27
N GLN A 9 18.50 9.86 -16.85
CA GLN A 9 17.05 9.62 -16.90
C GLN A 9 16.69 8.45 -17.82
N THR A 10 17.38 8.25 -18.93
CA THR A 10 17.16 7.10 -19.84
C THR A 10 17.47 5.77 -19.14
N VAL A 11 18.54 5.74 -18.33
CA VAL A 11 18.88 4.58 -17.49
C VAL A 11 17.77 4.26 -16.47
N LEU A 12 17.27 5.27 -15.76
CA LEU A 12 16.16 5.09 -14.80
C LEU A 12 14.87 4.61 -15.47
N GLN A 13 14.66 5.01 -16.72
CA GLN A 13 13.56 4.55 -17.57
C GLN A 13 13.80 3.18 -18.21
N GLY A 14 14.97 2.57 -18.02
CA GLY A 14 15.33 1.29 -18.64
C GLY A 14 15.46 1.36 -20.17
N LYS A 15 15.64 2.57 -20.71
CA LYS A 15 15.97 2.76 -22.12
C LYS A 15 17.48 2.60 -22.25
N THR A 16 17.92 1.53 -22.89
CA THR A 16 19.34 1.17 -23.07
C THR A 16 20.15 2.34 -23.63
N VAL A 17 21.27 2.66 -22.97
CA VAL A 17 22.25 3.67 -23.39
C VAL A 17 23.62 3.02 -23.41
N ASP A 18 24.44 3.34 -24.41
CA ASP A 18 25.85 2.88 -24.63
C ASP A 18 26.78 2.92 -23.38
N LEU A 19 26.39 3.63 -22.32
CA LEU A 19 27.19 3.81 -21.11
C LEU A 19 27.11 2.62 -20.13
N THR A 20 26.00 1.87 -20.11
CA THR A 20 25.96 0.59 -19.36
C THR A 20 26.92 -0.42 -19.99
N ASP A 21 26.96 -0.45 -21.33
CA ASP A 21 27.83 -1.34 -22.10
C ASP A 21 29.31 -1.00 -21.88
N THR A 22 29.64 0.29 -21.76
CA THR A 22 31.01 0.75 -21.49
C THR A 22 31.53 0.27 -20.12
N ARG A 23 30.66 0.22 -19.09
CA ARG A 23 31.03 -0.27 -17.76
C ARG A 23 31.17 -1.79 -17.74
N ASP A 24 30.24 -2.50 -18.38
CA ASP A 24 30.30 -3.96 -18.48
C ASP A 24 31.54 -4.38 -19.26
N TYR A 25 31.91 -3.61 -20.29
CA TYR A 25 33.18 -3.77 -20.99
C TYR A 25 34.40 -3.55 -20.08
N GLY A 26 34.40 -2.49 -19.25
CA GLY A 26 35.46 -2.25 -18.26
C GLY A 26 35.60 -3.37 -17.23
N ARG A 27 34.49 -3.99 -16.82
CA ARG A 27 34.49 -5.17 -15.92
C ARG A 27 35.02 -6.41 -16.62
N LEU A 28 34.65 -6.63 -17.88
CA LEU A 28 35.15 -7.74 -18.70
C LEU A 28 36.67 -7.64 -18.90
N ILE A 29 37.20 -6.44 -19.17
CA ILE A 29 38.65 -6.20 -19.26
C ILE A 29 39.32 -6.44 -17.91
N ALA A 30 38.76 -5.93 -16.82
CA ALA A 30 39.34 -6.16 -15.50
C ALA A 30 39.37 -7.65 -15.12
N ALA A 31 38.35 -8.41 -15.51
CA ALA A 31 38.28 -9.85 -15.29
C ALA A 31 39.23 -10.66 -16.19
N SER A 32 39.50 -10.19 -17.42
CA SER A 32 40.39 -10.89 -18.36
C SER A 32 41.87 -10.81 -17.99
N LEU A 33 42.25 -9.90 -17.06
CA LEU A 33 43.63 -9.75 -16.57
C LEU A 33 44.06 -10.84 -15.57
N GLY A 34 43.14 -11.71 -15.12
CA GLY A 34 43.42 -12.77 -14.15
C GLY A 34 43.41 -12.31 -12.68
N GLU A 35 43.32 -13.25 -11.74
CA GLU A 35 43.16 -12.95 -10.31
C GLU A 35 44.31 -12.11 -9.72
N GLU A 36 45.54 -12.35 -10.17
CA GLU A 36 46.75 -11.66 -9.72
C GLU A 36 46.72 -10.14 -10.01
N TRP A 37 46.03 -9.72 -11.08
CA TRP A 37 45.94 -8.32 -11.51
C TRP A 37 44.56 -7.72 -11.26
N SER A 38 43.69 -8.43 -10.55
CA SER A 38 42.31 -8.00 -10.26
C SER A 38 42.24 -6.62 -9.61
N GLY A 39 43.12 -6.33 -8.64
CA GLY A 39 43.20 -5.02 -7.99
C GLY A 39 43.59 -3.88 -8.93
N PHE A 40 44.50 -4.14 -9.87
CA PHE A 40 44.93 -3.18 -10.89
C PHE A 40 43.84 -2.94 -11.94
N GLY A 41 43.24 -4.02 -12.45
CA GLY A 41 42.11 -3.95 -13.39
C GLY A 41 40.93 -3.17 -12.82
N GLN A 42 40.58 -3.42 -11.54
CA GLN A 42 39.54 -2.65 -10.85
C GLN A 42 39.91 -1.18 -10.70
N ALA A 43 41.16 -0.86 -10.35
CA ALA A 43 41.60 0.51 -10.13
C ALA A 43 41.61 1.36 -11.41
N LEU A 44 41.98 0.78 -12.56
CA LEU A 44 42.08 1.50 -13.82
C LEU A 44 40.80 1.51 -14.66
N PHE A 45 40.09 0.38 -14.74
CA PHE A 45 38.97 0.23 -15.69
C PHE A 45 37.60 0.31 -15.04
N VAL A 46 37.49 0.02 -13.73
CA VAL A 46 36.19 -0.07 -13.03
C VAL A 46 35.95 1.17 -12.15
N ARG A 47 36.85 1.47 -11.21
CA ARG A 47 36.67 2.56 -10.23
C ARG A 47 36.44 3.94 -10.86
N PRO A 48 37.19 4.39 -11.88
CA PRO A 48 36.98 5.72 -12.47
C PRO A 48 35.61 5.85 -13.15
N VAL A 49 35.16 4.77 -13.81
CA VAL A 49 33.84 4.69 -14.44
C VAL A 49 32.76 4.73 -13.36
N GLU A 50 32.89 3.95 -12.29
CA GLU A 50 31.92 3.93 -11.17
C GLU A 50 31.84 5.27 -10.41
N GLN A 51 32.96 5.96 -10.22
CA GLN A 51 32.98 7.27 -9.56
C GLN A 51 32.31 8.34 -10.43
N SER A 52 32.66 8.37 -11.72
CA SER A 52 32.01 9.27 -12.70
C SER A 52 30.52 8.99 -12.77
N TRP A 53 30.13 7.71 -12.74
CA TRP A 53 28.74 7.27 -12.76
C TRP A 53 27.92 7.78 -11.56
N ARG A 54 28.46 7.67 -10.33
CA ARG A 54 27.77 8.18 -9.13
C ARG A 54 27.58 9.70 -9.17
N GLN A 55 28.55 10.44 -9.70
CA GLN A 55 28.45 11.89 -9.85
C GLN A 55 27.36 12.30 -10.85
N VAL A 56 27.07 11.45 -11.84
CA VAL A 56 26.00 11.66 -12.83
C VAL A 56 24.63 11.24 -12.29
N LEU A 57 24.55 10.10 -11.60
CA LEU A 57 23.28 9.54 -11.14
C LEU A 57 22.69 10.28 -9.93
N THR A 58 23.51 10.83 -9.03
CA THR A 58 22.99 11.47 -7.81
C THR A 58 22.08 12.69 -8.12
N PRO A 59 22.47 13.65 -8.98
CA PRO A 59 21.60 14.75 -9.36
C PRO A 59 20.33 14.29 -10.09
N ALA A 60 20.40 13.21 -10.86
CA ALA A 60 19.25 12.62 -11.55
C ALA A 60 18.27 11.98 -10.57
N ALA A 61 18.77 11.24 -9.57
CA ALA A 61 17.96 10.67 -8.49
C ALA A 61 17.28 11.78 -7.66
N ASP A 62 17.99 12.86 -7.33
CA ASP A 62 17.40 14.03 -6.66
C ASP A 62 16.34 14.73 -7.54
N SER A 63 16.60 14.83 -8.84
CA SER A 63 15.62 15.36 -9.79
C SER A 63 14.36 14.51 -9.85
N LEU A 64 14.52 13.18 -9.87
CA LEU A 64 13.41 12.24 -9.85
C LEU A 64 12.63 12.32 -8.55
N ASN A 65 13.31 12.42 -7.39
CA ASN A 65 12.65 12.64 -6.10
C ASN A 65 11.78 13.91 -6.13
N ARG A 66 12.29 15.02 -6.68
CA ARG A 66 11.50 16.26 -6.86
C ARG A 66 10.35 16.09 -7.84
N GLN A 67 10.51 15.29 -8.89
CA GLN A 67 9.44 14.99 -9.85
C GLN A 67 8.34 14.16 -9.20
N TRP A 68 8.69 13.11 -8.46
CA TRP A 68 7.77 12.28 -7.68
C TRP A 68 6.99 13.11 -6.66
N GLN A 69 7.68 13.99 -5.92
CA GLN A 69 7.03 14.87 -4.96
C GLN A 69 5.99 15.76 -5.62
N ARG A 70 6.37 16.46 -6.70
CA ARG A 70 5.46 17.39 -7.38
C ARG A 70 4.31 16.67 -8.08
N ALA A 71 4.59 15.57 -8.78
CA ALA A 71 3.60 14.89 -9.62
C ALA A 71 2.62 14.04 -8.81
N ILE A 72 3.06 13.46 -7.68
CA ILE A 72 2.26 12.49 -6.93
C ILE A 72 2.07 12.90 -5.48
N VAL A 73 3.15 13.06 -4.71
CA VAL A 73 3.05 13.20 -3.24
C VAL A 73 2.34 14.47 -2.82
N SER A 74 2.64 15.61 -3.44
CA SER A 74 1.99 16.88 -3.12
C SER A 74 0.48 16.83 -3.38
N HIS A 75 0.07 16.27 -4.52
CA HIS A 75 -1.34 16.10 -4.85
C HIS A 75 -2.03 15.08 -3.94
N TRP A 76 -1.39 13.93 -3.67
CA TRP A 76 -1.89 12.95 -2.70
C TRP A 76 -2.14 13.58 -1.33
N ASN A 77 -1.16 14.34 -0.82
CA ASN A 77 -1.29 15.03 0.46
C ASN A 77 -2.40 16.08 0.42
N GLN A 78 -2.54 16.83 -0.67
CA GLN A 78 -3.62 17.82 -0.82
C GLN A 78 -5.01 17.16 -0.82
N ASP A 79 -5.15 16.06 -1.56
CA ASP A 79 -6.42 15.35 -1.75
C ASP A 79 -6.87 14.63 -0.47
N PHE A 80 -5.92 14.07 0.28
CA PHE A 80 -6.20 13.18 1.42
C PHE A 80 -5.82 13.76 2.80
N ALA A 81 -5.26 14.97 2.88
CA ALA A 81 -4.91 15.60 4.16
C ALA A 81 -6.11 15.70 5.09
N GLY A 82 -5.92 15.23 6.34
CA GLY A 82 -6.94 15.34 7.38
C GLY A 82 -8.18 14.49 7.14
N ARG A 83 -8.15 13.53 6.20
CA ARG A 83 -9.27 12.64 5.89
C ARG A 83 -9.04 11.23 6.41
N TYR A 84 -10.11 10.56 6.82
CA TYR A 84 -10.11 9.14 7.10
C TYR A 84 -9.94 8.34 5.81
N PRO A 85 -9.13 7.25 5.77
CA PRO A 85 -8.47 6.58 6.90
C PRO A 85 -7.07 7.12 7.27
N PHE A 86 -6.51 8.05 6.49
CA PHE A 86 -5.15 8.56 6.68
C PHE A 86 -4.98 9.36 7.98
N LYS A 87 -6.06 9.98 8.46
CA LYS A 87 -6.18 10.64 9.76
C LYS A 87 -7.48 10.23 10.44
N ALA A 88 -7.45 10.13 11.76
CA ALA A 88 -8.66 9.94 12.56
C ALA A 88 -9.49 11.23 12.55
N SER A 89 -10.33 11.40 11.52
CA SER A 89 -11.24 12.53 11.36
C SER A 89 -12.63 12.05 10.93
N GLN A 90 -13.61 12.94 10.96
CA GLN A 90 -14.98 12.67 10.48
C GLN A 90 -15.11 12.80 8.96
N ASN A 91 -14.14 13.44 8.30
CA ASN A 91 -14.18 13.64 6.86
C ASN A 91 -13.58 12.44 6.15
N ASP A 92 -14.37 11.81 5.30
CA ASP A 92 -13.95 10.65 4.53
C ASP A 92 -13.10 11.05 3.31
N ALA A 93 -12.13 10.21 2.98
CA ALA A 93 -11.42 10.27 1.71
C ALA A 93 -12.36 9.85 0.56
N SER A 94 -12.23 10.47 -0.61
CA SER A 94 -13.01 10.06 -1.77
C SER A 94 -12.50 8.72 -2.31
N LEU A 95 -13.34 7.69 -2.29
CA LEU A 95 -13.03 6.38 -2.87
C LEU A 95 -12.75 6.47 -4.39
N PRO A 96 -13.55 7.18 -5.21
CA PRO A 96 -13.23 7.38 -6.62
C PRO A 96 -11.89 8.08 -6.84
N LEU A 97 -11.55 9.08 -6.01
CA LEU A 97 -10.25 9.76 -6.13
C LEU A 97 -9.10 8.84 -5.75
N LEU A 98 -9.27 8.02 -4.71
CA LEU A 98 -8.29 7.00 -4.34
C LEU A 98 -8.09 5.99 -5.48
N ALA A 99 -9.15 5.56 -6.15
CA ALA A 99 -9.06 4.70 -7.33
C ALA A 99 -8.17 5.31 -8.43
N GLN A 100 -8.32 6.60 -8.74
CA GLN A 100 -7.49 7.28 -9.77
C GLN A 100 -5.99 7.20 -9.48
N TYR A 101 -5.58 7.07 -8.22
CA TYR A 101 -4.18 6.87 -7.86
C TYR A 101 -3.74 5.41 -7.96
N LEU A 102 -4.59 4.48 -7.49
CA LEU A 102 -4.19 3.12 -7.14
C LEU A 102 -4.42 2.06 -8.23
N ARG A 103 -5.40 2.28 -9.12
CA ARG A 103 -5.69 1.33 -10.22
C ARG A 103 -4.45 1.01 -11.05
N ASP A 104 -4.49 -0.09 -11.80
CA ASP A 104 -3.40 -0.49 -12.69
C ASP A 104 -3.01 0.60 -13.69
N ASP A 105 -3.99 1.35 -14.19
CA ASP A 105 -3.82 2.52 -15.06
C ASP A 105 -3.73 3.84 -14.29
N GLY A 106 -3.66 3.79 -12.95
CA GLY A 106 -3.67 4.95 -12.06
C GLY A 106 -2.38 5.75 -12.06
N ARG A 107 -2.43 6.97 -11.49
CA ARG A 107 -1.33 7.96 -11.50
C ARG A 107 0.00 7.40 -10.98
N ILE A 108 -0.03 6.56 -9.94
CA ILE A 108 1.19 5.98 -9.35
C ILE A 108 1.81 4.98 -10.32
N ASN A 109 1.03 4.05 -10.87
CA ASN A 109 1.52 3.04 -11.80
C ASN A 109 2.02 3.66 -13.11
N GLN A 110 1.33 4.69 -13.62
CA GLN A 110 1.77 5.46 -14.79
C GLN A 110 3.12 6.15 -14.53
N PHE A 111 3.30 6.76 -13.35
CA PHE A 111 4.57 7.38 -12.98
C PHE A 111 5.72 6.36 -12.95
N ILE A 112 5.48 5.20 -12.34
CA ILE A 112 6.47 4.12 -12.25
C ILE A 112 6.83 3.62 -13.65
N ALA A 113 5.83 3.30 -14.48
CA ALA A 113 6.05 2.80 -15.84
C ALA A 113 6.82 3.80 -16.72
N ALA A 114 6.56 5.10 -16.55
CA ALA A 114 7.19 6.13 -17.36
C ALA A 114 8.60 6.54 -16.90
N ASN A 115 8.94 6.36 -15.62
CA ASN A 115 10.16 6.94 -15.05
C ASN A 115 11.06 5.97 -14.27
N LEU A 116 10.57 4.78 -13.90
CA LEU A 116 11.23 3.87 -12.97
C LEU A 116 11.33 2.43 -13.48
N SER A 117 10.95 2.15 -14.72
CA SER A 117 11.01 0.82 -15.34
C SER A 117 12.41 0.22 -15.42
N GLY A 118 13.46 1.04 -15.37
CA GLY A 118 14.84 0.56 -15.35
C GLY A 118 15.34 0.15 -13.96
N VAL A 119 14.70 0.60 -12.89
CA VAL A 119 15.16 0.36 -11.50
C VAL A 119 14.16 -0.39 -10.64
N LEU A 120 12.92 -0.52 -11.11
CA LEU A 120 11.86 -1.27 -10.48
C LEU A 120 11.34 -2.30 -11.47
N LYS A 121 11.23 -3.54 -11.00
CA LYS A 121 10.62 -4.63 -11.75
C LYS A 121 9.45 -5.21 -10.95
N ARG A 122 8.52 -5.83 -11.67
CA ARG A 122 7.43 -6.61 -11.07
C ARG A 122 7.90 -8.04 -10.88
N GLU A 123 7.81 -8.54 -9.65
CA GLU A 123 7.92 -9.97 -9.33
C GLU A 123 6.54 -10.46 -8.86
N GLY A 124 5.84 -11.16 -9.76
CA GLY A 124 4.41 -11.42 -9.59
C GLY A 124 3.63 -10.11 -9.50
N ARG A 125 2.92 -9.90 -8.38
CA ARG A 125 2.15 -8.67 -8.15
C ARG A 125 2.93 -7.54 -7.48
N TYR A 126 4.11 -7.81 -6.93
CA TYR A 126 4.84 -6.85 -6.10
C TYR A 126 5.95 -6.14 -6.87
N TRP A 127 6.17 -4.89 -6.52
CA TRP A 127 7.32 -4.12 -6.97
C TRP A 127 8.53 -4.49 -6.13
N VAL A 128 9.64 -4.76 -6.81
CA VAL A 128 10.95 -4.96 -6.18
C VAL A 128 11.98 -4.07 -6.87
N ALA A 129 13.00 -3.68 -6.11
CA ALA A 129 14.14 -2.97 -6.67
C ALA A 129 14.93 -3.91 -7.58
N ASP A 130 15.26 -3.46 -8.78
CA ASP A 130 16.16 -4.17 -9.68
C ASP A 130 17.61 -3.88 -9.30
N ALA A 131 18.14 -4.67 -8.37
CA ALA A 131 19.50 -4.51 -7.86
C ALA A 131 20.59 -4.58 -8.94
N MET A 132 20.31 -5.20 -10.09
CA MET A 132 21.28 -5.25 -11.20
C MET A 132 21.39 -3.90 -11.91
N ASN A 133 20.27 -3.15 -11.96
CA ASN A 133 20.17 -1.89 -12.68
C ASN A 133 20.21 -0.64 -11.79
N THR A 134 20.08 -0.77 -10.46
CA THR A 134 20.19 0.38 -9.55
C THR A 134 21.62 0.94 -9.44
N GLN A 135 22.65 0.19 -9.87
CA GLN A 135 23.98 0.68 -10.28
C GLN A 135 24.64 1.75 -9.37
N GLY A 136 24.45 1.67 -8.05
CA GLY A 136 25.01 2.61 -7.06
C GLY A 136 24.01 3.62 -6.47
N LEU A 137 22.76 3.61 -6.92
CA LEU A 137 21.62 4.24 -6.26
C LEU A 137 20.95 3.23 -5.33
N THR A 138 20.48 3.72 -4.18
CA THR A 138 19.68 2.91 -3.25
C THR A 138 18.24 3.34 -3.35
N VAL A 139 17.36 2.45 -3.84
CA VAL A 139 15.92 2.66 -3.80
C VAL A 139 15.49 2.66 -2.33
N ASN A 140 14.71 3.65 -1.94
CA ASN A 140 14.20 3.76 -0.58
C ASN A 140 13.31 2.54 -0.23
N PRO A 141 13.67 1.72 0.77
CA PRO A 141 12.87 0.57 1.16
C PRO A 141 11.45 0.95 1.61
N ASP A 142 11.27 2.11 2.23
CA ASP A 142 9.93 2.60 2.61
C ASP A 142 9.06 2.89 1.40
N PHE A 143 9.65 3.40 0.33
CA PHE A 143 8.94 3.62 -0.93
C PHE A 143 8.42 2.30 -1.51
N ILE A 144 9.26 1.26 -1.56
CA ILE A 144 8.84 -0.08 -2.01
C ILE A 144 7.74 -0.65 -1.11
N ARG A 145 7.91 -0.60 0.21
CA ARG A 145 6.89 -1.07 1.17
C ARG A 145 5.57 -0.33 0.97
N ALA A 146 5.61 0.98 0.80
CA ALA A 146 4.43 1.80 0.58
C ALA A 146 3.71 1.44 -0.73
N LEU A 147 4.45 1.25 -1.83
CA LEU A 147 3.87 0.81 -3.10
C LEU A 147 3.18 -0.55 -2.99
N ASN A 148 3.83 -1.51 -2.32
CA ASN A 148 3.28 -2.85 -2.17
C ASN A 148 2.06 -2.89 -1.25
N ARG A 149 2.03 -2.08 -0.19
CA ARG A 149 0.85 -1.89 0.67
C ARG A 149 -0.32 -1.27 -0.09
N LEU A 150 -0.06 -0.24 -0.90
CA LEU A 150 -1.06 0.35 -1.78
C LEU A 150 -1.56 -0.64 -2.84
N ARG A 151 -0.67 -1.53 -3.32
CA ARG A 151 -1.02 -2.58 -4.26
C ARG A 151 -1.98 -3.61 -3.66
N ASP A 152 -1.72 -4.07 -2.43
CA ASP A 152 -2.60 -5.01 -1.74
C ASP A 152 -4.02 -4.42 -1.56
N VAL A 153 -4.11 -3.11 -1.30
CA VAL A 153 -5.38 -2.37 -1.28
C VAL A 153 -6.02 -2.29 -2.68
N ALA A 154 -5.24 -1.96 -3.71
CA ALA A 154 -5.71 -1.85 -5.09
C ALA A 154 -6.32 -3.16 -5.60
N ASP A 155 -5.59 -4.26 -5.44
CA ASP A 155 -5.99 -5.59 -5.90
C ASP A 155 -7.26 -6.08 -5.19
N THR A 156 -7.51 -5.65 -3.94
CA THR A 156 -8.68 -6.08 -3.17
C THR A 156 -9.89 -5.17 -3.39
N ALA A 157 -9.69 -3.85 -3.36
CA ALA A 157 -10.78 -2.88 -3.31
C ALA A 157 -11.15 -2.28 -4.66
N PHE A 158 -10.25 -2.32 -5.65
CA PHE A 158 -10.39 -1.62 -6.93
C PHE A 158 -10.15 -2.54 -8.14
N ALA A 159 -10.33 -3.86 -7.97
CA ALA A 159 -10.08 -4.86 -9.01
C ALA A 159 -10.89 -4.61 -10.29
N SER A 160 -12.12 -4.10 -10.16
CA SER A 160 -13.01 -3.74 -11.29
C SER A 160 -12.88 -2.28 -11.74
N GLY A 161 -11.92 -1.53 -11.21
CA GLY A 161 -11.70 -0.13 -11.49
C GLY A 161 -12.30 0.81 -10.44
N ASP A 162 -13.58 0.67 -10.14
CA ASP A 162 -14.21 1.40 -9.04
C ASP A 162 -14.10 0.62 -7.71
N ALA A 163 -14.37 1.32 -6.59
CA ALA A 163 -14.38 0.68 -5.28
C ALA A 163 -15.50 -0.38 -5.22
N GLY A 164 -15.14 -1.62 -4.93
CA GLY A 164 -16.10 -2.72 -4.80
C GLY A 164 -15.48 -3.96 -4.20
N ILE A 165 -16.03 -4.41 -3.07
CA ILE A 165 -15.57 -5.58 -2.32
C ILE A 165 -16.78 -6.45 -2.01
N HIS A 166 -16.60 -7.75 -2.23
CA HIS A 166 -17.56 -8.77 -1.86
C HIS A 166 -16.98 -9.62 -0.73
N PHE A 167 -17.79 -9.88 0.29
CA PHE A 167 -17.41 -10.72 1.41
C PHE A 167 -18.65 -11.37 2.02
N GLU A 168 -18.46 -12.39 2.84
CA GLU A 168 -19.55 -13.01 3.59
C GLU A 168 -19.35 -12.82 5.08
N LEU A 169 -20.43 -12.58 5.80
CA LEU A 169 -20.46 -12.58 7.26
C LEU A 169 -21.35 -13.70 7.77
N ARG A 170 -20.94 -14.29 8.88
CA ARG A 170 -21.73 -15.24 9.66
C ARG A 170 -21.66 -14.85 11.13
N ALA A 171 -22.79 -14.41 11.67
CA ALA A 171 -22.92 -14.16 13.10
C ALA A 171 -22.77 -15.47 13.90
N LYS A 172 -22.16 -15.38 15.08
CA LYS A 172 -21.90 -16.51 15.97
C LYS A 172 -22.46 -16.21 17.36
N PRO A 173 -22.98 -17.23 18.07
CA PRO A 173 -23.54 -17.04 19.39
C PRO A 173 -22.47 -16.62 20.39
N ALA A 174 -22.91 -15.91 21.43
CA ALA A 174 -22.13 -15.57 22.59
C ALA A 174 -23.01 -15.71 23.83
N ARG A 175 -22.39 -16.12 24.95
CA ARG A 175 -23.08 -16.19 26.23
C ARG A 175 -23.68 -14.82 26.57
N ASP A 176 -24.92 -14.81 27.07
CA ASP A 176 -25.65 -13.63 27.52
C ASP A 176 -26.00 -12.59 26.41
N VAL A 177 -25.74 -12.91 25.14
CA VAL A 177 -26.17 -12.12 23.96
C VAL A 177 -27.39 -12.78 23.31
N MET A 178 -28.53 -12.09 23.34
CA MET A 178 -29.79 -12.60 22.77
C MET A 178 -29.91 -12.32 21.28
N LYS A 179 -29.50 -11.12 20.85
CA LYS A 179 -29.60 -10.66 19.45
C LYS A 179 -28.45 -9.73 19.11
N THR A 180 -27.97 -9.80 17.88
CA THR A 180 -27.10 -8.81 17.23
C THR A 180 -27.73 -8.37 15.93
N HIS A 181 -27.70 -7.08 15.63
CA HIS A 181 -28.18 -6.53 14.36
C HIS A 181 -27.07 -5.65 13.77
N LEU A 182 -26.55 -6.10 12.63
CA LEU A 182 -25.50 -5.42 11.87
C LEU A 182 -26.12 -4.90 10.58
N VAL A 183 -25.93 -3.61 10.30
CA VAL A 183 -26.34 -3.00 9.03
C VAL A 183 -25.11 -2.44 8.35
N ILE A 184 -24.93 -2.72 7.06
CA ILE A 184 -23.84 -2.18 6.22
C ILE A 184 -24.48 -1.72 4.91
N ASP A 185 -24.47 -0.41 4.66
CA ASP A 185 -25.08 0.22 3.47
C ASP A 185 -26.51 -0.29 3.20
N GLY A 186 -27.32 -0.39 4.27
CA GLY A 186 -28.69 -0.89 4.22
C GLY A 186 -28.84 -2.42 4.16
N GLN A 187 -27.75 -3.17 3.96
CA GLN A 187 -27.79 -4.64 4.04
C GLN A 187 -27.79 -5.08 5.51
N GLU A 188 -28.84 -5.77 5.93
CA GLU A 188 -29.02 -6.16 7.34
C GLU A 188 -28.66 -7.63 7.61
N LEU A 189 -27.93 -7.88 8.68
CA LEU A 189 -27.70 -9.21 9.27
C LEU A 189 -28.18 -9.21 10.71
N GLU A 190 -29.40 -9.70 10.90
CA GLU A 190 -30.00 -9.95 12.20
C GLU A 190 -29.79 -11.40 12.65
N TYR A 191 -29.25 -11.56 13.85
CA TYR A 191 -29.00 -12.87 14.45
C TYR A 191 -29.48 -12.90 15.90
N PHE A 192 -30.36 -13.82 16.24
CA PHE A 192 -30.99 -14.05 17.54
C PHE A 192 -30.83 -15.51 18.01
N ASN A 193 -29.66 -16.11 17.74
CA ASN A 193 -29.32 -17.50 18.08
C ASN A 193 -30.08 -18.58 17.29
N GLN A 194 -30.61 -18.23 16.11
CA GLN A 194 -31.11 -19.19 15.13
C GLN A 194 -29.96 -19.95 14.43
N LYS A 195 -30.31 -20.85 13.50
CA LYS A 195 -29.31 -21.58 12.70
C LYS A 195 -28.42 -20.60 11.94
N GLU A 196 -27.12 -20.75 12.13
CA GLU A 196 -26.11 -19.88 11.51
C GLU A 196 -26.07 -20.05 9.99
N ARG A 197 -25.95 -18.94 9.26
CA ARG A 197 -25.79 -18.91 7.81
C ARG A 197 -24.74 -17.88 7.41
N TRP A 198 -24.04 -18.16 6.32
CA TRP A 198 -23.26 -17.14 5.63
C TRP A 198 -24.22 -16.23 4.87
N GLN A 199 -23.98 -14.93 4.96
CA GLN A 199 -24.68 -13.91 4.20
C GLN A 199 -23.65 -13.08 3.45
N ARG A 200 -23.85 -12.94 2.14
CA ARG A 200 -23.02 -12.10 1.29
C ARG A 200 -23.33 -10.63 1.53
N PHE A 201 -22.28 -9.81 1.49
CA PHE A 201 -22.31 -8.37 1.57
C PHE A 201 -21.49 -7.78 0.42
N ASN A 202 -21.96 -6.64 -0.07
CA ASN A 202 -21.23 -5.78 -0.99
C ASN A 202 -20.84 -4.49 -0.26
N TRP A 203 -19.64 -3.96 -0.53
CA TRP A 203 -19.26 -2.64 -0.04
C TRP A 203 -18.34 -1.94 -1.04
N PRO A 204 -18.55 -0.65 -1.34
CA PRO A 204 -19.76 0.13 -1.01
C PRO A 204 -20.99 -0.36 -1.80
N ASP A 205 -22.19 -0.29 -1.22
CA ASP A 205 -23.45 -0.72 -1.87
C ASP A 205 -24.54 0.37 -1.91
N GLU A 206 -24.38 1.47 -1.15
CA GLU A 206 -25.30 2.61 -1.12
C GLU A 206 -24.55 3.93 -1.39
N GLN A 207 -25.11 4.78 -2.25
CA GLN A 207 -24.48 6.03 -2.68
C GLN A 207 -25.04 7.25 -1.94
N TRP A 208 -26.30 7.20 -1.48
CA TRP A 208 -27.00 8.36 -0.92
C TRP A 208 -26.89 8.46 0.59
N GLN A 209 -26.95 7.32 1.30
CA GLN A 209 -26.84 7.23 2.76
C GLN A 209 -25.98 6.04 3.19
N PRO A 210 -24.70 5.96 2.75
CA PRO A 210 -23.80 4.89 3.20
C PRO A 210 -23.58 4.96 4.71
N GLY A 211 -23.48 3.80 5.33
CA GLY A 211 -23.46 3.71 6.79
C GLY A 211 -23.28 2.29 7.30
N ALA A 212 -22.72 2.17 8.50
CA ALA A 212 -22.53 0.90 9.17
C ALA A 212 -22.87 1.03 10.64
N SER A 213 -23.78 0.21 11.13
CA SER A 213 -24.21 0.20 12.52
C SER A 213 -24.22 -1.23 13.08
N LEU A 214 -23.92 -1.34 14.37
CA LEU A 214 -23.97 -2.60 15.10
C LEU A 214 -24.68 -2.36 16.42
N SER A 215 -25.77 -3.08 16.65
CA SER A 215 -26.50 -3.12 17.92
C SER A 215 -26.57 -4.53 18.48
N TRP A 216 -26.85 -4.63 19.77
CA TRP A 216 -27.08 -5.92 20.43
C TRP A 216 -28.13 -5.81 21.53
N THR A 217 -28.82 -6.92 21.77
CA THR A 217 -29.69 -7.14 22.92
C THR A 217 -29.07 -8.22 23.79
N SER A 218 -29.04 -7.99 25.10
CA SER A 218 -28.50 -8.94 26.08
C SER A 218 -29.63 -9.60 26.87
N THR A 219 -29.32 -10.60 27.69
CA THR A 219 -30.30 -11.20 28.60
C THR A 219 -30.78 -10.25 29.72
N GLN A 220 -30.04 -9.18 29.99
CA GLN A 220 -30.29 -8.26 31.11
C GLN A 220 -30.82 -6.88 30.67
N ALA A 221 -30.65 -6.53 29.40
CA ALA A 221 -30.98 -5.21 28.87
C ALA A 221 -31.45 -5.28 27.42
N MET A 222 -32.34 -4.35 27.09
CA MET A 222 -32.86 -4.10 25.74
C MET A 222 -31.75 -3.73 24.75
N GLU A 223 -32.14 -3.55 23.48
CA GLU A 223 -31.26 -3.19 22.40
C GLU A 223 -30.45 -1.92 22.68
N ARG A 224 -29.15 -1.99 22.43
CA ARG A 224 -28.20 -0.87 22.54
C ARG A 224 -27.30 -0.84 21.32
N ILE A 225 -26.90 0.37 20.94
CA ILE A 225 -26.01 0.61 19.80
C ILE A 225 -24.55 0.56 20.28
N LEU A 226 -23.74 -0.30 19.68
CA LEU A 226 -22.30 -0.34 19.89
C LEU A 226 -21.60 0.74 19.09
N ALA A 227 -21.99 0.88 17.82
CA ALA A 227 -21.48 1.89 16.90
C ALA A 227 -22.51 2.20 15.82
N ASP A 228 -22.50 3.44 15.36
CA ASP A 228 -23.24 3.95 14.21
C ASP A 228 -22.33 4.94 13.48
N TYR A 229 -21.81 4.52 12.32
CA TYR A 229 -20.93 5.32 11.47
C TYR A 229 -21.66 5.65 10.18
N ARG A 230 -21.54 6.90 9.75
CA ARG A 230 -22.03 7.36 8.43
C ARG A 230 -20.87 7.58 7.47
N GLY A 231 -21.19 7.61 6.19
CA GLY A 231 -20.22 7.85 5.13
C GLY A 231 -19.73 6.56 4.48
N SER A 232 -19.04 6.72 3.35
CA SER A 232 -18.59 5.61 2.53
C SER A 232 -17.57 4.72 3.25
N TRP A 233 -16.86 5.22 4.26
CA TRP A 233 -15.89 4.46 5.04
C TRP A 233 -16.44 3.85 6.34
N SER A 234 -17.75 3.89 6.54
CA SER A 234 -18.42 3.44 7.75
C SER A 234 -18.09 1.99 8.14
N LEU A 235 -18.09 1.05 7.18
CA LEU A 235 -17.68 -0.34 7.40
C LEU A 235 -16.24 -0.43 7.93
N ILE A 236 -15.32 0.33 7.32
CA ILE A 236 -13.91 0.30 7.70
C ILE A 236 -13.74 0.85 9.13
N ARG A 237 -14.47 1.91 9.50
CA ARG A 237 -14.48 2.45 10.87
C ARG A 237 -15.05 1.44 11.88
N LEU A 238 -16.08 0.69 11.49
CA LEU A 238 -16.62 -0.37 12.32
C LEU A 238 -15.59 -1.49 12.52
N LEU A 239 -14.95 -1.95 11.44
CA LEU A 239 -13.91 -2.99 11.49
C LEU A 239 -12.66 -2.53 12.27
N GLU A 240 -12.32 -1.25 12.24
CA GLU A 240 -11.21 -0.68 13.02
C GLU A 240 -11.39 -0.91 14.54
N ARG A 241 -12.63 -0.95 15.03
CA ARG A 241 -12.95 -1.23 16.44
C ARG A 241 -12.94 -2.72 16.79
N ALA A 242 -12.88 -3.60 15.80
CA ALA A 242 -12.94 -5.04 16.03
C ALA A 242 -11.58 -5.62 16.41
N GLN A 243 -11.61 -6.66 17.23
CA GLN A 243 -10.49 -7.59 17.35
C GLN A 243 -10.62 -8.62 16.23
N VAL A 244 -9.62 -8.66 15.35
CA VAL A 244 -9.59 -9.54 14.18
C VAL A 244 -8.49 -10.58 14.35
N THR A 245 -8.85 -11.85 14.22
CA THR A 245 -7.90 -12.98 14.28
C THR A 245 -8.09 -13.88 13.07
N PRO A 246 -7.01 -14.26 12.35
CA PRO A 246 -7.12 -15.19 11.23
C PRO A 246 -7.53 -16.57 11.75
N VAL A 247 -8.46 -17.21 11.04
CA VAL A 247 -8.84 -18.61 11.27
C VAL A 247 -8.15 -19.49 10.24
N ASP A 248 -8.18 -19.05 8.98
CA ASP A 248 -7.48 -19.67 7.84
C ASP A 248 -7.11 -18.57 6.82
N SER A 249 -6.76 -18.97 5.58
CA SER A 249 -6.33 -18.04 4.52
C SER A 249 -7.42 -17.10 4.00
N SER A 250 -8.70 -17.41 4.19
CA SER A 250 -9.83 -16.61 3.69
C SER A 250 -10.90 -16.32 4.73
N THR A 251 -10.75 -16.84 5.95
CA THR A 251 -11.70 -16.66 7.05
C THR A 251 -11.02 -15.99 8.26
N PHE A 252 -11.68 -14.97 8.78
CA PHE A 252 -11.26 -14.20 9.95
C PHE A 252 -12.36 -14.22 11.01
N LYS A 253 -11.97 -14.37 12.27
CA LYS A 253 -12.85 -14.13 13.40
C LYS A 253 -12.79 -12.65 13.75
N VAL A 254 -13.97 -12.01 13.75
CA VAL A 254 -14.16 -10.59 14.04
C VAL A 254 -14.99 -10.47 15.30
N VAL A 255 -14.45 -9.78 16.31
CA VAL A 255 -15.13 -9.62 17.61
C VAL A 255 -15.18 -8.15 17.97
N TRP A 256 -16.40 -7.64 18.16
CA TRP A 256 -16.60 -6.35 18.82
C TRP A 256 -16.92 -6.58 20.29
N LYS A 257 -16.21 -5.89 21.19
CA LYS A 257 -16.51 -5.92 22.61
C LYS A 257 -17.52 -4.81 22.92
N ALA A 258 -18.72 -5.19 23.35
CA ALA A 258 -19.76 -4.25 23.72
C ALA A 258 -19.44 -3.51 25.03
N GLN A 259 -20.20 -2.46 25.34
CA GLN A 259 -19.99 -1.58 26.49
C GLN A 259 -20.10 -2.31 27.84
N ASP A 260 -20.89 -3.38 27.90
CA ASP A 260 -21.04 -4.29 29.04
C ASP A 260 -20.00 -5.44 29.06
N GLY A 261 -19.07 -5.43 28.11
CA GLY A 261 -18.01 -6.41 27.98
C GLY A 261 -18.39 -7.67 27.19
N LEU A 262 -19.64 -7.81 26.75
CA LEU A 262 -20.09 -8.97 25.97
C LEU A 262 -19.43 -9.00 24.58
N PRO A 263 -19.00 -10.17 24.09
CA PRO A 263 -18.41 -10.29 22.76
C PRO A 263 -19.49 -10.48 21.69
N LEU A 264 -19.51 -9.60 20.69
CA LEU A 264 -20.33 -9.75 19.49
C LEU A 264 -19.49 -10.48 18.43
N ASN A 265 -19.70 -11.78 18.28
CA ASN A 265 -18.85 -12.66 17.49
C ASN A 265 -19.36 -12.81 16.05
N TYR A 266 -18.45 -12.62 15.09
CA TYR A 266 -18.71 -12.86 13.68
C TYR A 266 -17.54 -13.62 13.05
N LEU A 267 -17.84 -14.38 12.01
CA LEU A 267 -16.85 -14.85 11.05
C LEU A 267 -17.00 -14.05 9.77
N LEU A 268 -15.88 -13.53 9.27
CA LEU A 268 -15.75 -12.85 8.00
C LEU A 268 -15.03 -13.79 7.03
N ARG A 269 -15.66 -14.08 5.90
CA ARG A 269 -15.02 -14.78 4.79
C ARG A 269 -14.83 -13.81 3.64
N VAL A 270 -13.64 -13.82 3.05
CA VAL A 270 -13.26 -12.92 1.94
C VAL A 270 -13.01 -13.72 0.67
N GLU A 271 -13.33 -13.12 -0.47
CA GLU A 271 -13.07 -13.74 -1.79
C GLU A 271 -11.61 -13.57 -2.22
N GLN A 272 -10.99 -12.43 -1.88
CA GLN A 272 -9.62 -12.10 -2.25
C GLN A 272 -8.87 -11.37 -1.13
N GLY A 273 -7.59 -11.71 -0.97
CA GLY A 273 -6.68 -11.03 -0.03
C GLY A 273 -7.22 -11.01 1.40
N LYS A 274 -7.37 -9.81 1.95
CA LYS A 274 -7.97 -9.57 3.28
C LYS A 274 -9.38 -8.98 3.20
N GLY A 275 -9.99 -8.93 2.00
CA GLY A 275 -11.27 -8.28 1.75
C GLY A 275 -11.32 -6.85 2.32
N PRO A 276 -12.40 -6.44 3.02
CA PRO A 276 -12.50 -5.07 3.55
C PRO A 276 -11.44 -4.75 4.63
N LEU A 277 -10.81 -5.76 5.24
CA LEU A 277 -9.73 -5.54 6.21
C LEU A 277 -8.46 -4.98 5.55
N ALA A 278 -8.26 -5.17 4.26
CA ALA A 278 -7.10 -4.61 3.54
C ALA A 278 -7.06 -3.07 3.65
N LEU A 279 -8.23 -2.42 3.72
CA LEU A 279 -8.31 -0.95 3.83
C LEU A 279 -7.87 -0.41 5.18
N LEU A 280 -7.82 -1.24 6.23
CA LEU A 280 -7.22 -0.86 7.50
C LEU A 280 -5.71 -0.60 7.36
N GLU A 281 -5.08 -1.12 6.31
CA GLU A 281 -3.72 -0.77 5.94
C GLU A 281 -3.60 0.68 5.42
N LEU A 282 -4.68 1.42 5.18
CA LEU A 282 -4.54 2.85 4.90
C LEU A 282 -4.51 3.72 6.17
N LYS A 283 -4.75 3.12 7.34
CA LYS A 283 -4.71 3.84 8.61
C LYS A 283 -3.34 4.43 8.86
N ASN A 284 -3.30 5.75 9.06
CA ASN A 284 -2.09 6.54 9.26
C ASN A 284 -1.05 6.39 8.13
N PHE A 285 -1.44 5.86 6.96
CA PHE A 285 -0.55 5.70 5.84
C PHE A 285 -0.05 7.06 5.36
N ARG A 286 1.25 7.14 5.06
CA ARG A 286 1.88 8.30 4.43
C ARG A 286 2.67 7.82 3.22
N LEU A 287 2.49 8.53 2.11
CA LEU A 287 3.23 8.24 0.90
C LEU A 287 4.67 8.78 1.04
N PRO A 288 5.71 7.96 0.91
CA PRO A 288 7.09 8.41 1.05
C PRO A 288 7.45 9.48 0.02
N GLY A 289 8.13 10.54 0.48
CA GLY A 289 8.53 11.66 -0.38
C GLY A 289 9.77 11.40 -1.25
N GLN A 290 10.45 10.28 -1.06
CA GLN A 290 11.71 9.96 -1.73
C GLN A 290 11.65 8.55 -2.31
N VAL A 291 11.95 8.42 -3.59
CA VAL A 291 12.10 7.16 -4.32
C VAL A 291 13.50 6.58 -4.11
N PHE A 292 14.53 7.44 -4.13
CA PHE A 292 15.92 7.06 -3.87
C PHE A 292 16.45 7.74 -2.62
N LEU A 293 17.29 7.03 -1.87
CA LEU A 293 18.12 7.61 -0.81
C LEU A 293 19.33 8.30 -1.47
N THR A 294 19.48 9.60 -1.24
CA THR A 294 20.62 10.38 -1.73
C THR A 294 21.48 10.86 -0.55
N GLY A 295 22.70 11.35 -0.80
CA GLY A 295 23.71 11.56 0.26
C GLY A 295 23.31 12.51 1.41
N ARG A 296 22.20 13.26 1.28
CA ARG A 296 21.59 14.02 2.37
C ARG A 296 20.72 13.14 3.27
N SER A 297 19.92 12.24 2.70
CA SER A 297 19.04 11.32 3.42
C SER A 297 19.75 10.12 4.03
N MET A 298 20.92 9.72 3.52
CA MET A 298 21.71 8.64 4.15
C MET A 298 22.28 9.06 5.51
N LYS A 299 22.65 10.35 5.68
CA LYS A 299 23.07 10.88 6.98
C LYS A 299 21.94 10.91 8.00
N ASP A 300 20.75 11.33 7.59
CA ASP A 300 19.57 11.33 8.46
C ASP A 300 19.14 9.90 8.85
N ALA A 301 19.28 8.92 7.95
CA ALA A 301 18.98 7.52 8.26
C ALA A 301 20.01 6.85 9.19
N GLU A 302 21.28 7.27 9.14
CA GLU A 302 22.33 6.79 10.07
C GLU A 302 22.25 7.48 11.45
N GLU A 303 21.77 8.73 11.51
CA GLU A 303 21.67 9.51 12.75
C GLU A 303 20.37 9.23 13.54
N TYR A 304 19.33 8.71 12.88
CA TYR A 304 18.05 8.31 13.48
C TYR A 304 17.77 6.80 13.30
N GLY A 305 18.71 5.94 13.72
CA GLY A 305 18.47 4.50 13.76
C GLY A 305 17.24 4.13 14.60
N GLU A 306 16.14 3.79 13.93
CA GLU A 306 15.06 2.88 14.37
C GLU A 306 15.05 1.64 13.46
#